data_AF-A0A947P1U1-F1
#
_entry.id   AF-A0A947P1U1-F1
#
_cell.length_a   1.000
_cell.length_b   1.000
_cell.length_c   1.000
_cell.angle_alpha   90.00
_cell.angle_beta   90.00
_cell.angle_gamma   90.00
#
_symmetry.space_group_name_H-M   'P 1'
#
loop_
_entity.id
_entity.type
_entity.pdbx_description
1 polymer ?
#
loop_
_entity_poly.entity_id
_entity_poly.type
_entity_poly.pdbx_seq_one_letter_code
_entity_poly.pdbx_strand_id
1 'polypeptide(L)'
;MSFFQILAVLLTLSALFGYLNHRFLKLPEVIGTMLISMVFSLLLIVTEGIFPAMLAWGQGLLASLDFSEFLLHGILSFLLFAGALHVEINDLKQQWRVITGLATGGVLLSTGIIGYTSWLLFNTCGFEISLMHCLLFGALISPTDPIAVLSLLKSAGAPKSLEVKITGESLFNDGVGVVVFLLILGLISSDHHSQGLGGAAMLFLREAVGGGLLGAGLGYVTYRLLRSIDQYQIEVLLTLSLAAGGYVLAEAIHVSAPIAIVVAGLMIGNHGRRLAMSQRTCEHLDQFWELIDSILNQVLFLLMGLELVAMNYTAALALPVLGLIPLALLARLLSVATTVTFLKPFRNFSPHAIKILTWGGLRGGISLAMALSVPPGPAREIILMGTYAVVVFSVLVQGLTLKPLLQKYWR
;
A
#
# COMPACT_ATOMS: atom_id res chain seq x y z
N MET A 1 -3.43 -10.36 -24.87
CA MET A 1 -3.57 -11.73 -24.30
C MET A 1 -4.94 -11.84 -23.64
N SER A 2 -5.49 -13.04 -23.43
CA SER A 2 -6.70 -13.17 -22.61
C SER A 2 -6.39 -12.94 -21.12
N PHE A 3 -7.37 -12.49 -20.33
CA PHE A 3 -7.19 -12.29 -18.88
C PHE A 3 -6.64 -13.53 -18.17
N PHE A 4 -7.16 -14.72 -18.53
CA PHE A 4 -6.69 -15.99 -17.96
C PHE A 4 -5.21 -16.26 -18.28
N GLN A 5 -4.74 -15.96 -19.49
CA GLN A 5 -3.33 -16.11 -19.85
C GLN A 5 -2.44 -15.19 -19.02
N ILE A 6 -2.86 -13.93 -18.81
CA ILE A 6 -2.10 -12.98 -17.99
C ILE A 6 -2.01 -13.51 -16.56
N LEU A 7 -3.14 -13.91 -15.96
CA LEU A 7 -3.18 -14.46 -14.62
C LEU A 7 -2.29 -15.70 -14.48
N ALA A 8 -2.34 -16.62 -15.45
CA ALA A 8 -1.52 -17.83 -15.46
C ALA A 8 -0.02 -17.49 -15.51
N VAL A 9 0.38 -16.51 -16.34
CA VAL A 9 1.78 -16.06 -16.41
C VAL A 9 2.21 -15.42 -15.09
N LEU A 10 1.40 -14.52 -14.52
CA LEU A 10 1.72 -13.85 -13.25
C LEU A 10 1.90 -14.87 -12.13
N LEU A 11 0.97 -15.81 -11.97
CA LEU A 11 1.08 -16.86 -10.95
C LEU A 11 2.30 -17.76 -11.18
N THR A 12 2.59 -18.13 -12.42
CA THR A 12 3.75 -18.98 -12.76
C THR A 12 5.06 -18.26 -12.46
N LEU A 13 5.18 -16.99 -12.85
CA LEU A 13 6.37 -16.18 -12.58
C LEU A 13 6.53 -15.89 -11.09
N SER A 14 5.45 -15.57 -10.38
CA SER A 14 5.49 -15.36 -8.92
C SER A 14 5.97 -16.62 -8.20
N ALA A 15 5.44 -17.80 -8.56
CA ALA A 15 5.89 -19.07 -8.00
C ALA A 15 7.37 -19.36 -8.32
N LEU A 16 7.79 -19.11 -9.56
CA LEU A 16 9.18 -19.31 -9.99
C LEU A 16 10.13 -18.37 -9.22
N PHE A 17 9.82 -17.09 -9.14
CA PHE A 17 10.67 -16.10 -8.49
C PHE A 17 10.68 -16.28 -6.96
N GLY A 18 9.55 -16.66 -6.36
CA GLY A 18 9.48 -17.09 -4.97
C GLY A 18 10.38 -18.29 -4.70
N TYR A 19 10.33 -19.32 -5.56
CA TYR A 19 11.21 -20.48 -5.48
C TYR A 19 12.70 -20.10 -5.59
N LEU A 20 13.06 -19.26 -6.57
CA LEU A 20 14.43 -18.79 -6.77
C LEU A 20 14.93 -18.00 -5.57
N ASN A 21 14.09 -17.12 -5.00
CA ASN A 21 14.44 -16.37 -3.79
C ASN A 21 14.67 -17.33 -2.61
N HIS A 22 13.72 -18.24 -2.36
CA HIS A 22 13.82 -19.18 -1.24
C HIS A 22 15.05 -20.09 -1.36
N ARG A 23 15.38 -20.55 -2.57
CA ARG A 23 16.49 -21.47 -2.81
C ARG A 23 17.86 -20.78 -2.78
N PHE A 24 17.99 -19.60 -3.39
CA PHE A 24 19.29 -18.98 -3.67
C PHE A 24 19.56 -17.71 -2.86
N LEU A 25 18.61 -16.77 -2.78
CA LEU A 25 18.84 -15.44 -2.19
C LEU A 25 18.54 -15.39 -0.68
N LYS A 26 17.55 -16.15 -0.21
CA LYS A 26 17.08 -16.20 1.19
C LYS A 26 16.73 -14.82 1.76
N LEU A 27 16.27 -13.91 0.92
CA LEU A 27 15.76 -12.61 1.33
C LEU A 27 14.29 -12.74 1.78
N PRO A 28 13.75 -11.76 2.53
CA PRO A 28 12.31 -11.69 2.78
C PRO A 28 11.54 -11.84 1.47
N GLU A 29 10.51 -12.69 1.47
CA GLU A 29 9.88 -13.22 0.26
C GLU A 29 9.50 -12.14 -0.76
N VAL A 30 8.83 -11.11 -0.26
CA VAL A 30 8.36 -9.95 -1.00
C VAL A 30 9.51 -9.13 -1.61
N ILE A 31 10.56 -8.85 -0.82
CA ILE A 31 11.76 -8.10 -1.27
C ILE A 31 12.53 -8.90 -2.32
N GLY A 32 12.71 -10.20 -2.09
CA GLY A 32 13.42 -11.08 -3.00
C GLY A 32 12.71 -11.26 -4.33
N THR A 33 11.38 -11.40 -4.31
CA THR A 33 10.56 -11.49 -5.53
C THR A 33 10.68 -10.24 -6.39
N MET A 34 10.61 -9.05 -5.76
CA MET A 34 10.81 -7.78 -6.46
C MET A 34 12.21 -7.67 -7.05
N LEU A 35 13.25 -8.01 -6.29
CA LEU A 35 14.63 -7.95 -6.76
C LEU A 35 14.86 -8.86 -7.98
N ILE A 36 14.37 -10.10 -7.93
CA ILE A 36 14.47 -11.04 -9.05
C ILE A 36 13.70 -10.53 -10.25
N SER A 37 12.49 -10.00 -10.03
CA SER A 37 11.66 -9.42 -11.09
C SER A 37 12.35 -8.22 -11.76
N MET A 38 12.95 -7.31 -10.98
CA MET A 38 13.73 -6.20 -11.52
C MET A 38 14.96 -6.66 -12.30
N VAL A 39 15.69 -7.66 -11.81
CA VAL A 39 16.84 -8.23 -12.54
C VAL A 39 16.37 -8.87 -13.85
N PHE A 40 15.26 -9.60 -13.81
CA PHE A 40 14.64 -10.16 -15.01
C PHE A 40 14.26 -9.07 -16.02
N SER A 41 13.62 -7.99 -15.58
CA SER A 41 13.30 -6.82 -16.39
C SER A 41 14.54 -6.16 -17.01
N LEU A 42 15.60 -5.97 -16.23
CA LEU A 42 16.87 -5.42 -16.72
C LEU A 42 17.50 -6.33 -17.78
N LEU A 43 17.45 -7.65 -17.57
CA LEU A 43 17.94 -8.61 -18.57
C LEU A 43 17.13 -8.52 -19.87
N LEU A 44 15.81 -8.37 -19.80
CA LEU A 44 14.97 -8.16 -20.98
C LEU A 44 15.37 -6.90 -21.75
N ILE A 45 15.61 -5.79 -21.06
CA ILE A 45 16.02 -4.51 -21.66
C ILE A 45 17.41 -4.63 -22.29
N VAL A 46 18.39 -5.16 -21.56
CA VAL A 46 19.79 -5.25 -22.04
C VAL A 46 19.93 -6.24 -23.20
N THR A 47 19.12 -7.30 -23.23
CA THR A 47 19.14 -8.31 -24.29
C THR A 47 18.23 -7.99 -25.48
N GLU A 48 17.62 -6.79 -25.52
CA GLU A 48 16.71 -6.37 -26.60
C GLU A 48 17.31 -6.60 -28.00
N GLY A 49 18.59 -6.29 -28.19
CA GLY A 49 19.28 -6.47 -29.47
C GLY A 49 19.43 -7.94 -29.91
N ILE A 50 19.31 -8.89 -28.99
CA ILE A 50 19.44 -10.34 -29.26
C ILE A 50 18.05 -11.00 -29.28
N PHE A 51 17.16 -10.63 -28.34
CA PHE A 51 15.84 -11.23 -28.15
C PHE A 51 14.72 -10.17 -28.10
N PRO A 52 14.48 -9.43 -29.20
CA PRO A 52 13.50 -8.33 -29.21
C PRO A 52 12.07 -8.83 -28.94
N ALA A 53 11.76 -10.07 -29.37
CA ALA A 53 10.46 -10.70 -29.12
C ALA A 53 10.18 -10.92 -27.63
N MET A 54 11.22 -11.11 -26.80
CA MET A 54 11.05 -11.35 -25.36
C MET A 54 10.74 -10.05 -24.61
N LEU A 55 11.40 -8.94 -24.98
CA LEU A 55 11.06 -7.61 -24.47
C LEU A 55 9.64 -7.20 -24.89
N ALA A 56 9.31 -7.37 -26.18
CA ALA A 56 7.98 -7.07 -26.71
C ALA A 56 6.88 -7.91 -26.04
N TRP A 57 7.18 -9.16 -25.67
CA TRP A 57 6.27 -9.99 -24.88
C TRP A 57 6.04 -9.43 -23.48
N GLY A 58 7.11 -8.99 -22.77
CA GLY A 58 7.00 -8.37 -21.45
C GLY A 58 6.20 -7.07 -21.47
N GLN A 59 6.49 -6.19 -22.43
CA GLN A 59 5.73 -4.96 -22.65
C GLN A 59 4.27 -5.25 -23.03
N GLY A 60 4.04 -6.23 -23.89
CA GLY A 60 2.70 -6.66 -24.30
C GLY A 60 1.88 -7.25 -23.15
N LEU A 61 2.52 -7.96 -22.20
CA LEU A 61 1.88 -8.45 -20.99
C LEU A 61 1.38 -7.30 -20.12
N LEU A 62 2.25 -6.32 -19.83
CA LEU A 62 1.90 -5.16 -19.00
C LEU A 62 0.87 -4.26 -19.69
N ALA A 63 1.03 -3.98 -20.99
CA ALA A 63 0.07 -3.18 -21.75
C ALA A 63 -1.32 -3.82 -21.85
N SER A 64 -1.40 -5.16 -21.77
CA SER A 64 -2.67 -5.88 -21.77
C SER A 64 -3.35 -5.97 -20.41
N LEU A 65 -2.66 -5.56 -19.34
CA LEU A 65 -3.17 -5.54 -17.99
C LEU A 65 -3.48 -4.09 -17.60
N ASP A 66 -4.75 -3.78 -17.34
CA ASP A 66 -5.06 -2.52 -16.66
C ASP A 66 -4.58 -2.64 -15.22
N PHE A 67 -3.37 -2.15 -14.97
CA PHE A 67 -2.68 -2.30 -13.71
C PHE A 67 -3.38 -1.57 -12.57
N SER A 68 -3.93 -0.40 -12.89
CA SER A 68 -4.71 0.39 -11.93
C SER A 68 -5.96 -0.37 -11.54
N GLU A 69 -6.73 -0.86 -12.51
CA GLU A 69 -7.95 -1.62 -12.24
C GLU A 69 -7.65 -2.91 -11.47
N PHE A 70 -6.68 -3.70 -11.95
CA PHE A 70 -6.28 -4.97 -11.35
C PHE A 70 -5.80 -4.80 -9.90
N LEU A 71 -5.00 -3.77 -9.62
CA LEU A 71 -4.50 -3.54 -8.26
C LEU A 71 -5.52 -2.86 -7.35
N LEU A 72 -6.12 -1.74 -7.75
CA LEU A 72 -7.01 -0.96 -6.88
C LEU A 72 -8.36 -1.65 -6.65
N HIS A 73 -8.96 -2.24 -7.69
CA HIS A 73 -10.30 -2.84 -7.59
C HIS A 73 -10.23 -4.35 -7.39
N GLY A 74 -9.16 -5.00 -7.84
CA GLY A 74 -8.92 -6.42 -7.64
C GLY A 74 -8.19 -6.69 -6.32
N ILE A 75 -6.87 -6.46 -6.30
CA ILE A 75 -5.97 -6.93 -5.23
C ILE A 75 -6.16 -6.19 -3.90
N LEU A 76 -6.31 -4.86 -3.94
CA LEU A 76 -6.29 -4.00 -2.75
C LEU A 76 -7.35 -4.38 -1.73
N SER A 77 -8.56 -4.71 -2.18
CA SER A 77 -9.63 -5.14 -1.28
C SER A 77 -9.21 -6.34 -0.43
N PHE A 78 -8.64 -7.37 -1.05
CA PHE A 78 -8.20 -8.57 -0.35
C PHE A 78 -7.01 -8.29 0.58
N LEU A 79 -6.04 -7.48 0.16
CA LEU A 79 -4.89 -7.09 1.01
C LEU A 79 -5.34 -6.31 2.25
N LEU A 80 -6.23 -5.33 2.08
CA LEU A 80 -6.75 -4.54 3.19
C LEU A 80 -7.60 -5.39 4.14
N PHE A 81 -8.42 -6.29 3.61
CA PHE A 81 -9.21 -7.21 4.42
C PHE A 81 -8.30 -8.16 5.20
N ALA A 82 -7.34 -8.80 4.54
CA ALA A 82 -6.40 -9.72 5.16
C ALA A 82 -5.55 -9.02 6.23
N GLY A 83 -5.03 -7.82 5.92
CA GLY A 83 -4.30 -7.00 6.87
C GLY A 83 -5.13 -6.69 8.11
N ALA A 84 -6.38 -6.24 7.92
CA ALA A 84 -7.30 -5.90 9.00
C ALA A 84 -7.71 -7.10 9.86
N LEU A 85 -7.89 -8.27 9.24
CA LEU A 85 -8.34 -9.50 9.89
C LEU A 85 -7.39 -9.95 11.02
N HIS A 86 -6.08 -9.73 10.85
CA HIS A 86 -5.05 -10.12 11.81
C HIS A 86 -4.80 -9.10 12.94
N VAL A 87 -5.43 -7.91 12.89
CA VAL A 87 -5.19 -6.88 13.90
C VAL A 87 -6.14 -7.01 15.08
N GLU A 88 -5.58 -7.09 16.28
CA GLU A 88 -6.36 -7.07 17.52
C GLU A 88 -6.88 -5.65 17.86
N ILE A 89 -8.21 -5.48 17.91
CA ILE A 89 -8.86 -4.20 18.22
C ILE A 89 -8.46 -3.68 19.61
N ASN A 90 -8.22 -4.56 20.59
CA ASN A 90 -7.84 -4.15 21.93
C ASN A 90 -6.45 -3.47 21.95
N ASP A 91 -5.51 -4.00 21.18
CA ASP A 91 -4.17 -3.44 21.04
C ASP A 91 -4.21 -2.12 20.26
N LEU A 92 -5.03 -2.07 19.20
CA LEU A 92 -5.35 -0.85 18.45
C LEU A 92 -5.92 0.24 19.36
N LYS A 93 -6.93 -0.11 20.18
CA LYS A 93 -7.58 0.81 21.14
C LYS A 93 -6.60 1.31 22.18
N GLN A 94 -5.58 0.54 22.55
CA GLN A 94 -4.53 1.04 23.44
C GLN A 94 -3.65 2.09 22.76
N GLN A 95 -3.49 2.10 21.43
CA GLN A 95 -2.60 3.01 20.69
C GLN A 95 -3.35 3.98 19.75
N TRP A 96 -4.67 4.06 19.82
CA TRP A 96 -5.53 4.74 18.83
C TRP A 96 -5.13 6.19 18.54
N ARG A 97 -4.70 6.96 19.55
CA ARG A 97 -4.26 8.35 19.37
C ARG A 97 -3.03 8.47 18.48
N VAL A 98 -2.08 7.56 18.67
CA VAL A 98 -0.83 7.51 17.89
C VAL A 98 -1.13 7.06 16.47
N ILE A 99 -1.91 5.99 16.33
CA ILE A 99 -2.27 5.44 15.03
C ILE A 99 -3.08 6.45 14.22
N THR A 100 -4.13 7.05 14.81
CA THR A 100 -4.95 8.06 14.13
C THR A 100 -4.11 9.28 13.76
N GLY A 101 -3.26 9.78 14.68
CA GLY A 101 -2.40 10.92 14.41
C GLY A 101 -1.43 10.68 13.24
N LEU A 102 -0.80 9.50 13.19
CA LEU A 102 0.12 9.14 12.12
C LEU A 102 -0.61 8.87 10.79
N ALA A 103 -1.70 8.10 10.82
CA ALA A 103 -2.45 7.67 9.65
C ALA A 103 -3.29 8.79 8.99
N THR A 104 -3.63 9.86 9.72
CA THR A 104 -4.38 11.00 9.18
C THR A 104 -3.51 12.25 9.08
N GLY A 105 -3.19 12.88 10.21
CA GLY A 105 -2.37 14.09 10.28
C GLY A 105 -0.99 13.89 9.68
N GLY A 106 -0.35 12.75 9.96
CA GLY A 106 0.95 12.40 9.40
C GLY A 106 0.93 12.23 7.88
N VAL A 107 -0.11 11.59 7.33
CA VAL A 107 -0.30 11.42 5.88
C VAL A 107 -0.56 12.76 5.20
N LEU A 108 -1.44 13.60 5.75
CA LEU A 108 -1.76 14.92 5.20
C LEU A 108 -0.53 15.85 5.21
N LEU A 109 0.21 15.86 6.33
CA LEU A 109 1.44 16.64 6.45
C LEU A 109 2.50 16.13 5.47
N SER A 110 2.71 14.81 5.37
CA SER A 110 3.63 14.20 4.42
C SER A 110 3.25 14.54 2.98
N THR A 111 1.96 14.49 2.65
CA THR A 111 1.42 14.84 1.32
C THR A 111 1.76 16.28 0.97
N GLY A 112 1.51 17.23 1.88
CA GLY A 112 1.83 18.64 1.68
C GLY A 112 3.33 18.89 1.53
N ILE A 113 4.17 18.26 2.37
CA ILE A 113 5.63 18.41 2.31
C ILE A 113 6.18 17.84 1.00
N ILE A 114 5.83 16.60 0.65
CA ILE A 114 6.28 15.95 -0.58
C ILE A 114 5.79 16.74 -1.78
N GLY A 115 4.52 17.15 -1.81
CA GLY A 115 3.97 17.89 -2.93
C GLY A 115 4.62 19.24 -3.15
N TYR A 116 4.82 20.02 -2.08
CA TYR A 116 5.48 21.32 -2.21
C TYR A 116 6.97 21.20 -2.57
N THR A 117 7.69 20.27 -1.94
CA THR A 117 9.13 20.11 -2.19
C THR A 117 9.42 19.49 -3.55
N SER A 118 8.60 18.54 -4.02
CA SER A 118 8.73 17.99 -5.37
C SER A 118 8.38 19.02 -6.44
N TRP A 119 7.35 19.85 -6.23
CA TRP A 119 7.03 20.97 -7.12
C TRP A 119 8.21 21.94 -7.27
N LEU A 120 8.84 22.30 -6.16
CA LEU A 120 10.03 23.15 -6.18
C LEU A 120 11.19 22.48 -6.92
N LEU A 121 11.45 21.20 -6.64
CA LEU A 121 12.51 20.44 -7.31
C LEU A 121 12.30 20.38 -8.83
N PHE A 122 11.12 19.99 -9.28
CA PHE A 122 10.82 19.86 -10.72
C PHE A 122 10.89 21.19 -11.45
N ASN A 123 10.33 22.27 -10.89
CA ASN A 123 10.43 23.59 -11.49
C ASN A 123 11.88 24.09 -11.56
N THR A 124 12.70 23.86 -10.53
CA THR A 124 14.11 24.25 -10.58
C THR A 124 14.93 23.47 -11.61
N CYS A 125 14.49 22.25 -11.94
CA CYS A 125 15.07 21.43 -13.00
C CYS A 125 14.46 21.70 -14.39
N GLY A 126 13.56 22.68 -14.53
CA GLY A 126 12.94 23.06 -15.80
C GLY A 126 11.76 22.20 -16.24
N PHE A 127 11.20 21.37 -15.35
CA PHE A 127 9.98 20.60 -15.62
C PHE A 127 8.77 21.35 -15.07
N GLU A 128 7.95 21.90 -15.96
CA GLU A 128 6.73 22.64 -15.59
C GLU A 128 5.61 21.67 -15.17
N ILE A 129 5.57 21.34 -13.87
CA ILE A 129 4.52 20.51 -13.28
C ILE A 129 3.68 21.37 -12.34
N SER A 130 2.36 21.29 -12.47
CA SER A 130 1.47 22.01 -11.56
C SER A 130 1.60 21.50 -10.12
N LEU A 131 1.40 22.37 -9.14
CA LEU A 131 1.42 22.00 -7.72
C LEU A 131 0.41 20.88 -7.40
N MET A 132 -0.75 20.85 -8.06
CA MET A 132 -1.78 19.82 -7.83
C MET A 132 -1.28 18.42 -8.20
N HIS A 133 -0.57 18.27 -9.31
CA HIS A 133 0.06 17.00 -9.70
C HIS A 133 1.15 16.57 -8.70
N CYS A 134 1.91 17.53 -8.15
CA CYS A 134 2.89 17.23 -7.11
C CYS A 134 2.23 16.88 -5.77
N LEU A 135 1.12 17.52 -5.39
CA LEU A 135 0.32 17.14 -4.22
C LEU A 135 -0.29 15.75 -4.39
N LEU A 136 -0.75 15.42 -5.60
CA LEU A 136 -1.18 14.08 -5.97
C LEU A 136 -0.04 13.05 -5.81
N PHE A 137 1.18 13.40 -6.24
CA PHE A 137 2.39 12.60 -5.97
C PHE A 137 2.67 12.45 -4.47
N GLY A 138 2.50 13.52 -3.69
CA GLY A 138 2.61 13.46 -2.24
C GLY A 138 1.58 12.50 -1.61
N ALA A 139 0.35 12.52 -2.10
CA ALA A 139 -0.73 11.67 -1.59
C ALA A 139 -0.46 10.19 -1.84
N LEU A 140 0.08 9.83 -3.01
CA LEU A 140 0.38 8.43 -3.34
C LEU A 140 1.65 7.89 -2.67
N ILE A 141 2.64 8.72 -2.31
CA ILE A 141 3.88 8.30 -1.63
C ILE A 141 3.78 8.30 -0.10
N SER A 142 2.80 9.02 0.46
CA SER A 142 2.66 9.16 1.92
C SER A 142 2.23 7.89 2.66
N PRO A 143 1.34 7.03 2.10
CA PRO A 143 1.01 5.73 2.69
C PRO A 143 2.21 4.80 2.80
N THR A 144 2.17 3.89 3.77
CA THR A 144 3.24 2.93 4.02
C THR A 144 2.71 1.51 4.05
N ASP A 145 3.52 0.57 3.58
CA ASP A 145 3.18 -0.85 3.48
C ASP A 145 3.67 -1.62 4.73
N PRO A 146 2.77 -2.25 5.49
CA PRO A 146 3.15 -2.99 6.69
C PRO A 146 3.76 -4.36 6.36
N ILE A 147 3.43 -4.96 5.22
CA ILE A 147 3.72 -6.37 4.92
C ILE A 147 5.23 -6.59 4.80
N ALA A 148 5.91 -5.74 4.05
CA ALA A 148 7.36 -5.81 3.88
C ALA A 148 8.13 -5.63 5.21
N VAL A 149 7.52 -4.96 6.19
CA VAL A 149 8.12 -4.64 7.49
C VAL A 149 7.85 -5.72 8.54
N LEU A 150 6.66 -6.31 8.54
CA LEU A 150 6.18 -7.17 9.63
C LEU A 150 7.01 -8.43 9.79
N SER A 151 7.36 -9.11 8.69
CA SER A 151 8.22 -10.29 8.74
C SER A 151 9.61 -9.96 9.31
N LEU A 152 10.12 -8.77 9.01
CA LEU A 152 11.42 -8.29 9.51
C LEU A 152 11.36 -7.97 11.00
N LEU A 153 10.32 -7.27 11.46
CA LEU A 153 10.10 -6.94 12.88
C LEU A 153 10.02 -8.21 13.75
N LYS A 154 9.20 -9.18 13.34
CA LYS A 154 9.06 -10.46 14.04
C LYS A 154 10.41 -11.19 14.13
N SER A 155 11.15 -11.25 13.01
CA SER A 155 12.48 -11.89 12.98
C SER A 155 13.55 -11.16 13.81
N ALA A 156 13.35 -9.87 14.11
CA ALA A 156 14.27 -9.05 14.89
C ALA A 156 13.93 -9.04 16.39
N GLY A 157 12.80 -9.64 16.81
CA GLY A 157 12.33 -9.63 18.20
C GLY A 157 11.80 -8.26 18.64
N ALA A 158 11.19 -7.50 17.72
CA ALA A 158 10.58 -6.22 18.06
C ALA A 158 9.43 -6.40 19.08
N PRO A 159 9.19 -5.40 19.96
CA PRO A 159 8.08 -5.49 20.90
C PRO A 159 6.73 -5.43 20.18
N LYS A 160 5.74 -6.20 20.66
CA LYS A 160 4.36 -6.21 20.13
C LYS A 160 3.79 -4.80 19.97
N SER A 161 4.12 -3.87 20.87
CA SER A 161 3.66 -2.47 20.79
C SER A 161 4.14 -1.69 19.55
N LEU A 162 5.32 -2.01 19.00
CA LEU A 162 5.84 -1.40 17.78
C LEU A 162 5.18 -2.02 16.56
N GLU A 163 5.02 -3.34 16.56
CA GLU A 163 4.30 -4.08 15.51
C GLU A 163 2.88 -3.55 15.36
N VAL A 164 2.15 -3.37 16.48
CA VAL A 164 0.80 -2.81 16.49
C VAL A 164 0.77 -1.37 15.96
N LYS A 165 1.76 -0.53 16.32
CA LYS A 165 1.83 0.85 15.83
C LYS A 165 2.07 0.90 14.32
N ILE A 166 3.00 0.11 13.80
CA ILE A 166 3.35 0.09 12.36
C ILE A 166 2.22 -0.53 11.54
N THR A 167 1.67 -1.66 12.00
CA THR A 167 0.55 -2.34 11.32
C THR A 167 -0.70 -1.47 11.33
N GLY A 168 -1.05 -0.93 12.49
CA GLY A 168 -2.21 -0.07 12.64
C GLY A 168 -2.08 1.23 11.85
N GLU A 169 -0.92 1.88 11.88
CA GLU A 169 -0.67 3.05 11.04
C GLU A 169 -0.88 2.73 9.56
N SER A 170 -0.21 1.69 9.06
CA SER A 170 -0.21 1.32 7.65
C SER A 170 -1.61 0.94 7.16
N LEU A 171 -2.34 0.15 7.95
CA LEU A 171 -3.70 -0.29 7.61
C LEU A 171 -4.66 0.89 7.37
N PHE A 172 -4.60 1.92 8.22
CA PHE A 172 -5.45 3.10 8.06
C PHE A 172 -4.87 4.13 7.09
N ASN A 173 -3.54 4.22 6.96
CA ASN A 173 -2.91 5.19 6.08
C ASN A 173 -3.13 4.86 4.60
N ASP A 174 -3.24 3.58 4.22
CA ASP A 174 -3.59 3.17 2.86
C ASP A 174 -4.97 3.69 2.49
N GLY A 175 -5.95 3.50 3.37
CA GLY A 175 -7.31 4.01 3.17
C GLY A 175 -7.37 5.53 3.09
N VAL A 176 -6.69 6.24 4.00
CA VAL A 176 -6.65 7.71 3.99
C VAL A 176 -5.91 8.24 2.76
N GLY A 177 -4.80 7.60 2.38
CA GLY A 177 -4.00 7.98 1.22
C GLY A 177 -4.76 7.88 -0.09
N VAL A 178 -5.48 6.77 -0.30
CA VAL A 178 -6.35 6.58 -1.47
C VAL A 178 -7.45 7.64 -1.51
N VAL A 179 -8.09 7.96 -0.39
CA VAL A 179 -9.12 9.02 -0.33
C VAL A 179 -8.52 10.39 -0.70
N VAL A 180 -7.37 10.76 -0.11
CA VAL A 180 -6.69 12.03 -0.44
C VAL A 180 -6.27 12.06 -1.90
N PHE A 181 -5.78 10.94 -2.44
CA PHE A 181 -5.41 10.81 -3.84
C PHE A 181 -6.62 11.02 -4.78
N LEU A 182 -7.73 10.31 -4.55
CA LEU A 182 -8.95 10.42 -5.36
C LEU A 182 -9.55 11.83 -5.30
N LEU A 183 -9.51 12.47 -4.14
CA LEU A 183 -9.91 13.86 -3.97
C LEU A 183 -9.09 14.81 -4.86
N ILE A 184 -7.76 14.71 -4.81
CA ILE A 184 -6.89 15.56 -5.63
C ILE A 184 -7.05 15.24 -7.11
N LEU A 185 -7.15 13.95 -7.47
CA LEU A 185 -7.37 13.51 -8.85
C LEU A 185 -8.70 14.03 -9.41
N GLY A 186 -9.76 13.98 -8.59
CA GLY A 186 -11.06 14.54 -8.92
C GLY A 186 -11.00 16.05 -9.15
N LEU A 187 -10.24 16.78 -8.33
CA LEU A 187 -10.01 18.22 -8.51
C LEU A 187 -9.21 18.55 -9.78
N ILE A 188 -8.30 17.67 -10.20
CA ILE A 188 -7.55 17.83 -11.46
C ILE A 188 -8.43 17.52 -12.68
N SER A 189 -9.29 16.50 -12.57
CA SER A 189 -10.10 16.00 -13.68
C SER A 189 -11.40 16.78 -13.89
N SER A 190 -11.87 17.49 -12.86
CA SER A 190 -13.10 18.28 -12.92
C SER A 190 -12.77 19.75 -13.19
N ASP A 191 -13.37 20.35 -14.23
CA ASP A 191 -13.33 21.80 -14.48
C ASP A 191 -13.99 22.65 -13.36
N HIS A 192 -14.55 22.00 -12.34
CA HIS A 192 -15.26 22.64 -11.24
C HIS A 192 -14.33 22.97 -10.06
N HIS A 193 -13.64 24.09 -10.20
CA HIS A 193 -12.98 24.85 -9.13
C HIS A 193 -13.95 25.35 -8.01
N SER A 194 -15.22 24.92 -7.99
CA SER A 194 -16.30 25.64 -7.29
C SER A 194 -16.56 25.24 -5.84
N GLN A 195 -15.86 24.23 -5.29
CA GLN A 195 -16.15 23.76 -3.92
C GLN A 195 -15.14 24.20 -2.85
N GLY A 196 -13.99 24.76 -3.24
CA GLY A 196 -12.97 25.26 -2.31
C GLY A 196 -12.50 24.21 -1.28
N LEU A 197 -11.73 24.65 -0.28
CA LEU A 197 -11.24 23.78 0.80
C LEU A 197 -12.37 23.18 1.65
N GLY A 198 -13.49 23.89 1.80
CA GLY A 198 -14.64 23.44 2.59
C GLY A 198 -15.37 22.25 1.98
N GLY A 199 -15.59 22.25 0.66
CA GLY A 199 -16.22 21.12 -0.01
C GLY A 199 -15.33 19.90 -0.09
N ALA A 200 -14.00 20.07 -0.26
CA ALA A 200 -13.05 18.97 -0.17
C ALA A 200 -13.05 18.32 1.23
N ALA A 201 -13.12 19.12 2.30
CA ALA A 201 -13.26 18.60 3.67
C ALA A 201 -14.58 17.85 3.88
N MET A 202 -15.69 18.36 3.35
CA MET A 202 -17.00 17.69 3.44
C MET A 202 -17.03 16.38 2.65
N LEU A 203 -16.40 16.33 1.48
CA LEU A 203 -16.31 15.12 0.65
C LEU A 203 -15.42 14.07 1.32
N PHE A 204 -14.27 14.48 1.87
CA PHE A 204 -13.42 13.61 2.70
C PHE A 204 -14.20 13.03 3.88
N LEU A 205 -14.95 13.88 4.61
CA LEU A 205 -15.74 13.43 5.76
C LEU A 205 -16.82 12.43 5.34
N ARG A 206 -17.52 12.70 4.23
CA ARG A 206 -18.53 11.81 3.66
C ARG A 206 -17.94 10.46 3.26
N GLU A 207 -16.81 10.45 2.56
CA GLU A 207 -16.16 9.21 2.13
C GLU A 207 -15.64 8.39 3.31
N ALA A 208 -14.96 9.03 4.26
CA ALA A 208 -14.37 8.36 5.42
C ALA A 208 -15.42 7.83 6.39
N VAL A 209 -16.40 8.67 6.78
CA VAL A 209 -17.46 8.27 7.71
C VAL A 209 -18.44 7.31 7.03
N GLY A 210 -18.79 7.58 5.76
CA GLY A 210 -19.67 6.71 4.97
C GLY A 210 -19.06 5.32 4.78
N GLY A 211 -17.76 5.24 4.43
CA GLY A 211 -17.04 3.98 4.31
C GLY A 211 -17.00 3.22 5.64
N GLY A 212 -16.68 3.92 6.74
CA GLY A 212 -16.67 3.30 8.07
C GLY A 212 -18.04 2.77 8.52
N LEU A 213 -19.12 3.50 8.29
CA LEU A 213 -20.48 3.05 8.62
C LEU A 213 -20.91 1.87 7.78
N LEU A 214 -20.65 1.90 6.47
CA LEU A 214 -20.93 0.79 5.57
C LEU A 214 -20.14 -0.46 5.99
N GLY A 215 -18.84 -0.32 6.24
CA GLY A 215 -17.98 -1.42 6.70
C GLY A 215 -18.45 -2.04 8.00
N ALA A 216 -18.87 -1.23 8.97
CA ALA A 216 -19.45 -1.71 10.22
C ALA A 216 -20.79 -2.43 10.00
N GLY A 217 -21.64 -1.91 9.12
CA GLY A 217 -22.92 -2.54 8.77
C GLY A 217 -22.74 -3.89 8.07
N LEU A 218 -21.92 -3.94 7.03
CA LEU A 218 -21.60 -5.17 6.30
C LEU A 218 -20.89 -6.19 7.19
N GLY A 219 -19.91 -5.75 7.99
CA GLY A 219 -19.24 -6.59 8.98
C GLY A 219 -20.22 -7.18 10.00
N TYR A 220 -21.23 -6.41 10.43
CA TYR A 220 -22.28 -6.89 11.34
C TYR A 220 -23.20 -7.93 10.69
N VAL A 221 -23.64 -7.68 9.45
CA VAL A 221 -24.46 -8.65 8.71
C VAL A 221 -23.69 -9.95 8.52
N THR A 222 -22.45 -9.88 8.05
CA THR A 222 -21.60 -11.06 7.86
C THR A 222 -21.34 -11.78 9.18
N TYR A 223 -21.06 -11.05 10.27
CA TYR A 223 -20.96 -11.62 11.62
C TYR A 223 -22.19 -12.43 12.02
N ARG A 224 -23.39 -11.92 11.76
CA ARG A 224 -24.65 -12.60 12.07
C ARG A 224 -24.84 -13.88 11.24
N LEU A 225 -24.45 -13.84 9.96
CA LEU A 225 -24.46 -15.01 9.07
C LEU A 225 -23.46 -16.08 9.54
N LEU A 226 -22.22 -15.67 9.83
CA LEU A 226 -21.18 -16.55 10.35
C LEU A 226 -21.63 -17.25 11.64
N ARG A 227 -22.27 -16.52 12.55
CA ARG A 227 -22.77 -17.10 13.81
C ARG A 227 -23.87 -18.14 13.62
N SER A 228 -24.54 -18.15 12.47
CA SER A 228 -25.67 -19.04 12.20
C SER A 228 -25.27 -20.36 11.54
N ILE A 229 -23.99 -20.51 11.17
CA ILE A 229 -23.45 -21.65 10.41
C ILE A 229 -22.18 -22.13 11.10
N ASP A 230 -21.85 -23.42 11.02
CA ASP A 230 -20.56 -23.97 11.46
C ASP A 230 -20.01 -24.87 10.34
N GLN A 231 -19.61 -24.22 9.26
CA GLN A 231 -19.11 -24.86 8.05
C GLN A 231 -18.06 -23.97 7.39
N TYR A 232 -16.79 -24.34 7.58
CA TYR A 232 -15.65 -23.51 7.21
C TYR A 232 -15.65 -23.05 5.74
N GLN A 233 -16.12 -23.88 4.79
CA GLN A 233 -16.13 -23.48 3.38
C GLN A 233 -17.06 -22.29 3.12
N ILE A 234 -18.25 -22.30 3.75
CA ILE A 234 -19.24 -21.22 3.60
C ILE A 234 -18.74 -19.98 4.33
N GLU A 235 -18.14 -20.14 5.51
CA GLU A 235 -17.60 -19.03 6.29
C GLU A 235 -16.46 -18.32 5.56
N VAL A 236 -15.52 -19.06 4.95
CA VAL A 236 -14.48 -18.50 4.08
C VAL A 236 -15.10 -17.78 2.89
N LEU A 237 -16.09 -18.38 2.23
CA LEU A 237 -16.78 -17.76 1.09
C LEU A 237 -17.51 -16.46 1.49
N LEU A 238 -18.13 -16.42 2.67
CA LEU A 238 -18.75 -15.21 3.21
C LEU A 238 -17.72 -14.10 3.43
N THR A 239 -16.52 -14.44 3.94
CA THR A 239 -15.46 -13.43 4.10
C THR A 239 -14.90 -12.95 2.75
N LEU A 240 -14.74 -13.84 1.77
CA LEU A 240 -14.37 -13.45 0.39
C LEU A 240 -15.43 -12.55 -0.24
N SER A 241 -16.70 -12.89 -0.06
CA SER A 241 -17.83 -12.08 -0.53
C SER A 241 -17.89 -10.72 0.16
N LEU A 242 -17.53 -10.65 1.44
CA LEU A 242 -17.46 -9.39 2.19
C LEU A 242 -16.32 -8.50 1.66
N ALA A 243 -15.14 -9.07 1.40
CA ALA A 243 -14.02 -8.33 0.82
C ALA A 243 -14.36 -7.83 -0.60
N ALA A 244 -14.66 -8.74 -1.53
CA ALA A 244 -14.90 -8.37 -2.93
C ALA A 244 -16.23 -7.60 -3.11
N GLY A 245 -17.34 -8.17 -2.64
CA GLY A 245 -18.67 -7.59 -2.82
C GLY A 245 -18.89 -6.32 -2.00
N GLY A 246 -18.31 -6.25 -0.78
CA GLY A 246 -18.37 -5.05 0.04
C GLY A 246 -17.60 -3.88 -0.57
N TYR A 247 -16.49 -4.16 -1.26
CA TYR A 247 -15.69 -3.13 -1.93
C TYR A 247 -16.46 -2.51 -3.09
N VAL A 248 -16.97 -3.35 -4.00
CA VAL A 248 -17.78 -2.91 -5.15
C VAL A 248 -19.03 -2.17 -4.69
N LEU A 249 -19.69 -2.61 -3.62
CA LEU A 249 -20.86 -1.92 -3.07
C LEU A 249 -20.49 -0.52 -2.55
N ALA A 250 -19.34 -0.38 -1.88
CA ALA A 250 -18.87 0.90 -1.37
C ALA A 250 -18.60 1.90 -2.51
N GLU A 251 -18.00 1.45 -3.60
CA GLU A 251 -17.80 2.26 -4.80
C GLU A 251 -19.12 2.68 -5.45
N ALA A 252 -20.07 1.75 -5.57
CA ALA A 252 -21.37 2.00 -6.17
C ALA A 252 -22.19 3.07 -5.42
N ILE A 253 -21.99 3.22 -4.11
CA ILE A 253 -22.65 4.27 -3.31
C ILE A 253 -21.77 5.49 -3.05
N HIS A 254 -20.60 5.57 -3.71
CA HIS A 254 -19.63 6.66 -3.60
C HIS A 254 -19.17 6.93 -2.16
N VAL A 255 -18.74 5.88 -1.46
CA VAL A 255 -18.04 5.96 -0.17
C VAL A 255 -16.68 5.27 -0.26
N SER A 256 -15.80 5.48 0.73
CA SER A 256 -14.44 4.91 0.68
C SER A 256 -14.48 3.38 0.83
N ALA A 257 -14.25 2.67 -0.29
CA ALA A 257 -14.16 1.21 -0.32
C ALA A 257 -12.98 0.66 0.52
N PRO A 258 -11.75 1.24 0.47
CA PRO A 258 -10.68 0.85 1.37
C PRO A 258 -11.06 0.91 2.85
N ILE A 259 -11.66 2.02 3.31
CA ILE A 259 -12.05 2.19 4.71
C ILE A 259 -13.17 1.21 5.09
N ALA A 260 -14.15 1.00 4.21
CA ALA A 260 -15.23 0.04 4.45
C ALA A 260 -14.70 -1.38 4.68
N ILE A 261 -13.76 -1.83 3.85
CA ILE A 261 -13.17 -3.17 3.96
C ILE A 261 -12.26 -3.31 5.18
N VAL A 262 -11.47 -2.28 5.52
CA VAL A 262 -10.68 -2.28 6.75
C VAL A 262 -11.56 -2.41 7.99
N VAL A 263 -12.64 -1.62 8.07
CA VAL A 263 -13.57 -1.68 9.22
C VAL A 263 -14.29 -3.04 9.28
N ALA A 264 -14.72 -3.56 8.14
CA ALA A 264 -15.34 -4.88 8.05
C ALA A 264 -14.37 -6.00 8.48
N GLY A 265 -13.12 -5.97 8.00
CA GLY A 265 -12.06 -6.93 8.34
C GLY A 265 -11.70 -6.90 9.83
N LEU A 266 -11.55 -5.71 10.43
CA LEU A 266 -11.32 -5.55 11.87
C LEU A 266 -12.46 -6.16 12.69
N MET A 267 -13.70 -5.98 12.25
CA MET A 267 -14.88 -6.51 12.93
C MET A 267 -14.91 -8.04 12.89
N ILE A 268 -14.69 -8.65 11.73
CA ILE A 268 -14.67 -10.11 11.58
C ILE A 268 -13.47 -10.73 12.31
N GLY A 269 -12.27 -10.16 12.19
CA GLY A 269 -11.04 -10.61 12.83
C GLY A 269 -11.08 -10.59 14.37
N ASN A 270 -12.02 -9.84 14.96
CA ASN A 270 -12.15 -9.72 16.41
C ASN A 270 -13.49 -10.27 16.93
N HIS A 271 -14.60 -9.59 16.62
CA HIS A 271 -15.91 -9.99 17.13
C HIS A 271 -16.42 -11.26 16.46
N GLY A 272 -16.14 -11.45 15.17
CA GLY A 272 -16.42 -12.69 14.44
C GLY A 272 -15.70 -13.89 15.05
N ARG A 273 -14.37 -13.83 15.13
CA ARG A 273 -13.56 -14.91 15.71
C ARG A 273 -13.96 -15.26 17.14
N ARG A 274 -14.24 -14.26 18.00
CA ARG A 274 -14.52 -14.51 19.42
C ARG A 274 -15.94 -15.03 19.70
N LEU A 275 -16.93 -14.62 18.91
CA LEU A 275 -18.35 -14.81 19.26
C LEU A 275 -19.17 -15.58 18.22
N ALA A 276 -18.61 -15.89 17.06
CA ALA A 276 -19.34 -16.53 15.96
C ALA A 276 -18.69 -17.82 15.44
N MET A 277 -17.38 -18.04 15.63
CA MET A 277 -16.64 -19.12 14.97
C MET A 277 -16.16 -20.18 15.95
N SER A 278 -16.12 -21.44 15.50
CA SER A 278 -15.41 -22.51 16.19
C SER A 278 -13.89 -22.36 16.02
N GLN A 279 -13.10 -22.94 16.93
CA GLN A 279 -11.64 -22.80 16.90
C GLN A 279 -11.03 -23.37 15.61
N ARG A 280 -11.58 -24.48 15.12
CA ARG A 280 -11.18 -25.09 13.84
C ARG A 280 -11.47 -24.17 12.65
N THR A 281 -12.62 -23.49 12.63
CA THR A 281 -12.92 -22.56 11.53
C THR A 281 -12.01 -21.34 11.57
N CYS A 282 -11.71 -20.79 12.76
CA CYS A 282 -10.72 -19.72 12.90
C CYS A 282 -9.36 -20.12 12.31
N GLU A 283 -8.84 -21.31 12.63
CA GLU A 283 -7.55 -21.77 12.10
C GLU A 283 -7.55 -21.91 10.57
N HIS A 284 -8.62 -22.48 9.99
CA HIS A 284 -8.73 -22.61 8.53
C HIS A 284 -8.88 -21.26 7.82
N LEU A 285 -9.63 -20.33 8.41
CA LEU A 285 -9.82 -18.99 7.88
C LEU A 285 -8.52 -18.19 7.92
N ASP A 286 -7.74 -18.32 9.00
CA ASP A 286 -6.44 -17.66 9.16
C ASP A 286 -5.45 -18.17 8.12
N GLN A 287 -5.29 -19.49 8.01
CA GLN A 287 -4.41 -20.09 7.00
C GLN A 287 -4.82 -19.69 5.58
N PHE A 288 -6.12 -19.66 5.29
CA PHE A 288 -6.62 -19.25 3.98
C PHE A 288 -6.25 -17.79 3.68
N TRP A 289 -6.53 -16.86 4.59
CA TRP A 289 -6.26 -15.45 4.37
C TRP A 289 -4.76 -15.11 4.39
N GLU A 290 -3.95 -15.79 5.21
CA GLU A 290 -2.48 -15.68 5.15
C GLU A 290 -1.93 -16.13 3.78
N LEU A 291 -2.48 -17.21 3.20
CA LEU A 291 -2.08 -17.67 1.87
C LEU A 291 -2.50 -16.69 0.78
N ILE A 292 -3.74 -16.19 0.82
CA ILE A 292 -4.22 -15.19 -0.14
C ILE A 292 -3.38 -13.91 -0.06
N ASP A 293 -3.14 -13.40 1.15
CA ASP A 293 -2.30 -12.21 1.36
C ASP A 293 -0.88 -12.42 0.81
N SER A 294 -0.26 -13.56 1.10
CA SER A 294 1.07 -13.88 0.58
C SER A 294 1.11 -13.95 -0.94
N ILE A 295 0.18 -14.67 -1.57
CA ILE A 295 0.10 -14.82 -3.03
C ILE A 295 -0.10 -13.45 -3.71
N LEU A 296 -1.05 -12.65 -3.20
CA LEU A 296 -1.36 -11.34 -3.77
C LEU A 296 -0.19 -10.37 -3.65
N ASN A 297 0.52 -10.38 -2.51
CA ASN A 297 1.73 -9.58 -2.34
C ASN A 297 2.86 -10.04 -3.26
N GLN A 298 3.05 -11.34 -3.45
CA GLN A 298 4.04 -11.84 -4.41
C GLN A 298 3.72 -11.39 -5.84
N VAL A 299 2.45 -11.43 -6.25
CA VAL A 299 2.01 -10.92 -7.57
C VAL A 299 2.23 -9.42 -7.66
N LEU A 300 1.88 -8.65 -6.62
CA LEU A 300 2.03 -7.20 -6.59
C LEU A 300 3.51 -6.79 -6.69
N PHE A 301 4.42 -7.43 -5.95
CA PHE A 301 5.86 -7.12 -6.01
C PHE A 301 6.56 -7.65 -7.27
N LEU A 302 6.07 -8.77 -7.82
CA LEU A 302 6.47 -9.21 -9.16
C LEU A 302 6.12 -8.14 -10.19
N LEU A 303 4.86 -7.72 -10.22
CA LEU A 303 4.33 -6.70 -11.12
C LEU A 303 5.11 -5.39 -11.00
N MET A 304 5.40 -4.94 -9.79
CA MET A 304 6.27 -3.77 -9.57
C MET A 304 7.64 -3.93 -10.23
N GLY A 305 8.29 -5.09 -10.10
CA GLY A 305 9.59 -5.31 -10.74
C GLY A 305 9.51 -5.42 -12.27
N LEU A 306 8.39 -5.92 -12.82
CA LEU A 306 8.15 -6.00 -14.26
C LEU A 306 7.91 -4.62 -14.88
N GLU A 307 7.31 -3.69 -14.13
CA GLU A 307 6.98 -2.34 -14.60
C GLU A 307 8.16 -1.59 -15.21
N LEU A 308 9.39 -1.90 -14.77
CA LEU A 308 10.64 -1.38 -15.34
C LEU A 308 10.72 -1.55 -16.88
N VAL A 309 10.12 -2.61 -17.43
CA VAL A 309 10.13 -2.91 -18.88
C VAL A 309 9.23 -1.97 -19.69
N ALA A 310 8.16 -1.45 -19.08
CA ALA A 310 7.18 -0.59 -19.73
C ALA A 310 7.47 0.91 -19.58
N MET A 311 8.44 1.29 -18.73
CA MET A 311 8.75 2.69 -18.44
C MET A 311 9.59 3.36 -19.52
N ASN A 312 9.23 4.60 -19.84
CA ASN A 312 10.03 5.48 -20.68
C ASN A 312 11.10 6.20 -19.83
N TYR A 313 12.37 5.97 -20.15
CA TYR A 313 13.48 6.59 -19.44
C TYR A 313 14.00 7.83 -20.18
N THR A 314 13.94 8.97 -19.49
CA THR A 314 14.57 10.19 -19.97
C THR A 314 15.75 10.56 -19.06
N ALA A 315 16.95 10.66 -19.62
CA ALA A 315 18.16 10.97 -18.85
C ALA A 315 18.06 12.29 -18.05
N ALA A 316 17.35 13.29 -18.59
CA ALA A 316 17.09 14.57 -17.92
C ALA A 316 16.29 14.43 -16.61
N LEU A 317 15.46 13.38 -16.48
CA LEU A 317 14.67 13.12 -15.28
C LEU A 317 15.42 12.35 -14.20
N ALA A 318 16.60 11.78 -14.50
CA ALA A 318 17.32 10.92 -13.57
C ALA A 318 17.70 11.65 -12.26
N LEU A 319 18.27 12.85 -12.36
CA LEU A 319 18.67 13.64 -11.19
C LEU A 319 17.48 14.10 -10.32
N PRO A 320 16.42 14.74 -10.86
CA PRO A 320 15.28 15.14 -10.03
C PRO A 320 14.54 13.94 -9.43
N VAL A 321 14.41 12.82 -10.15
CA VAL A 321 13.80 11.61 -9.60
C VAL A 321 14.61 11.03 -8.43
N LEU A 322 15.94 10.99 -8.53
CA LEU A 322 16.79 10.59 -7.41
C LEU A 322 16.67 11.55 -6.22
N GLY A 323 16.45 12.84 -6.48
CA GLY A 323 16.19 13.86 -5.45
C GLY A 323 14.89 13.63 -4.66
N LEU A 324 13.90 12.91 -5.23
CA LEU A 324 12.66 12.59 -4.52
C LEU A 324 12.87 11.62 -3.35
N ILE A 325 13.88 10.75 -3.42
CA ILE A 325 14.18 9.79 -2.34
C ILE A 325 14.50 10.50 -1.02
N PRO A 326 15.52 11.38 -0.92
CA PRO A 326 15.80 12.09 0.31
C PRO A 326 14.65 13.03 0.72
N LEU A 327 13.91 13.62 -0.23
CA LEU A 327 12.74 14.43 0.08
C LEU A 327 11.62 13.61 0.73
N ALA A 328 11.32 12.41 0.21
CA ALA A 328 10.33 11.51 0.78
C ALA A 328 10.74 11.02 2.19
N LEU A 329 12.03 10.76 2.41
CA LEU A 329 12.56 10.43 3.74
C LEU A 329 12.48 11.61 4.71
N LEU A 330 12.81 12.82 4.26
CA LEU A 330 12.69 14.04 5.07
C LEU A 330 11.24 14.34 5.42
N ALA A 331 10.32 14.24 4.45
CA ALA A 331 8.90 14.41 4.69
C ALA A 331 8.37 13.41 5.72
N ARG A 332 8.77 12.15 5.61
CA ARG A 332 8.45 11.11 6.60
C ARG A 332 9.03 11.45 7.97
N LEU A 333 10.29 11.87 8.05
CA LEU A 333 10.94 12.26 9.29
C LEU A 333 10.19 13.42 9.96
N LEU A 334 9.86 14.47 9.21
CA LEU A 334 9.14 15.63 9.71
C LEU A 334 7.71 15.25 10.15
N SER A 335 7.01 14.44 9.37
CA SER A 335 5.67 13.95 9.69
C SER A 335 5.63 13.14 10.98
N VAL A 336 6.52 12.15 11.10
CA VAL A 336 6.63 11.30 12.29
C VAL A 336 7.11 12.12 13.48
N ALA A 337 8.15 12.96 13.33
CA ALA A 337 8.68 13.77 14.42
C ALA A 337 7.64 14.75 14.96
N THR A 338 6.89 15.41 14.07
CA THR A 338 5.80 16.32 14.45
C THR A 338 4.73 15.56 15.23
N THR A 339 4.20 14.47 14.68
CA THR A 339 3.15 13.67 15.30
C THR A 339 3.57 13.11 16.66
N VAL A 340 4.79 12.54 16.75
CA VAL A 340 5.33 12.00 18.00
C VAL A 340 5.54 13.10 19.03
N THR A 341 6.05 14.27 18.64
CA THR A 341 6.30 15.39 19.57
C THR A 341 5.00 15.94 20.14
N PHE A 342 3.97 16.12 19.31
CA PHE A 342 2.64 16.56 19.77
C PHE A 342 1.97 15.54 20.69
N LEU A 343 2.22 14.24 20.49
CA LEU A 343 1.63 13.18 21.29
C LEU A 343 2.46 12.78 22.52
N LYS A 344 3.73 13.22 22.61
CA LYS A 344 4.64 12.94 23.72
C LYS A 344 4.09 13.31 25.10
N PRO A 345 3.34 14.42 25.29
CA PRO A 345 2.71 14.73 26.58
C PRO A 345 1.64 13.71 27.00
N PHE A 346 1.04 13.00 26.05
CA PHE A 346 -0.06 12.08 26.27
C PHE A 346 0.34 10.61 26.23
N ARG A 347 1.56 10.28 25.76
CA ARG A 347 2.05 8.92 25.59
C ARG A 347 3.57 8.82 25.72
N ASN A 348 4.01 7.72 26.32
CA ASN A 348 5.42 7.34 26.35
C ASN A 348 5.83 6.73 25.01
N PHE A 349 6.92 7.24 24.45
CA PHE A 349 7.59 6.69 23.28
C PHE A 349 8.93 6.11 23.71
N SER A 350 9.32 5.00 23.09
CA SER A 350 10.63 4.43 23.30
C SER A 350 11.73 5.37 22.77
N PRO A 351 12.95 5.29 23.34
CA PRO A 351 14.09 5.98 22.75
C PRO A 351 14.25 5.55 21.30
N HIS A 352 14.56 6.51 20.41
CA HIS A 352 14.71 6.30 18.97
C HIS A 352 13.43 5.90 18.19
N ALA A 353 12.23 5.96 18.79
CA ALA A 353 10.97 5.67 18.10
C ALA A 353 10.82 6.44 16.77
N ILE A 354 11.19 7.72 16.74
CA ILE A 354 11.12 8.54 15.51
C ILE A 354 12.00 7.94 14.40
N LYS A 355 13.24 7.52 14.72
CA LYS A 355 14.15 6.93 13.72
C LYS A 355 13.60 5.61 13.19
N ILE A 356 13.10 4.75 14.09
CA ILE A 356 12.56 3.44 13.73
C ILE A 356 11.28 3.57 12.90
N LEU A 357 10.34 4.43 13.29
CA LEU A 357 9.09 4.67 12.56
C LEU A 357 9.32 5.37 11.21
N THR A 358 10.36 6.22 11.11
CA THR A 358 10.75 6.85 9.85
C THR A 358 11.36 5.82 8.90
N TRP A 359 12.29 5.01 9.39
CA TRP A 359 12.99 4.02 8.56
C TRP A 359 12.13 2.80 8.22
N GLY A 360 11.24 2.42 9.13
CA GLY A 360 10.28 1.33 8.96
C GLY A 360 9.04 1.70 8.15
N GLY A 361 8.89 2.95 7.71
CA GLY A 361 7.82 3.34 6.77
C GLY A 361 8.17 2.92 5.34
N LEU A 362 8.06 1.63 5.05
CA LEU A 362 8.26 1.11 3.69
C LEU A 362 7.12 1.56 2.78
N ARG A 363 7.39 1.81 1.50
CA ARG A 363 6.35 2.15 0.50
C ARG A 363 6.05 0.89 -0.32
N GLY A 364 4.77 0.66 -0.62
CA GLY A 364 4.28 -0.53 -1.29
C GLY A 364 3.79 -0.30 -2.71
N GLY A 365 3.22 -1.36 -3.32
CA GLY A 365 2.73 -1.31 -4.70
C GLY A 365 1.43 -0.55 -4.90
N ILE A 366 0.71 -0.20 -3.83
CA ILE A 366 -0.48 0.67 -3.91
C ILE A 366 -0.08 2.05 -4.44
N SER A 367 1.09 2.58 -4.06
CA SER A 367 1.62 3.84 -4.59
C SER A 367 1.80 3.79 -6.11
N LEU A 368 2.33 2.67 -6.63
CA LEU A 368 2.53 2.47 -8.06
C LEU A 368 1.20 2.33 -8.81
N ALA A 369 0.23 1.60 -8.24
CA ALA A 369 -1.12 1.48 -8.79
C ALA A 369 -1.78 2.85 -8.97
N MET A 370 -1.74 3.69 -7.92
CA MET A 370 -2.27 5.04 -7.95
C MET A 370 -1.54 5.91 -8.99
N ALA A 371 -0.21 5.81 -9.09
CA ALA A 371 0.55 6.54 -10.10
C ALA A 371 0.16 6.14 -11.54
N LEU A 372 -0.18 4.86 -11.78
CA LEU A 372 -0.63 4.37 -13.09
C LEU A 372 -2.05 4.81 -13.44
N SER A 373 -2.90 5.06 -12.43
CA SER A 373 -4.26 5.59 -12.60
C SER A 373 -4.30 7.07 -13.04
N VAL A 374 -3.18 7.78 -12.95
CA VAL A 374 -3.08 9.19 -13.39
C VAL A 374 -3.30 9.26 -14.91
N PRO A 375 -4.14 10.19 -15.41
CA PRO A 375 -4.38 10.36 -16.85
C PRO A 375 -3.09 10.54 -17.66
N PRO A 376 -3.05 10.04 -18.91
CA PRO A 376 -1.85 10.14 -19.75
C PRO A 376 -1.45 11.60 -19.99
N GLY A 377 -0.16 11.89 -19.81
CA GLY A 377 0.43 13.21 -19.98
C GLY A 377 1.85 13.27 -19.44
N PRO A 378 2.58 14.39 -19.65
CA PRO A 378 3.97 14.54 -19.21
C PRO A 378 4.11 14.42 -17.68
N ALA A 379 3.12 14.90 -16.92
CA ALA A 379 3.11 14.76 -15.46
C ALA A 379 3.03 13.29 -15.02
N ARG A 380 2.30 12.43 -15.74
CA ARG A 380 2.16 11.00 -15.43
C ARG A 380 3.50 10.28 -15.50
N GLU A 381 4.28 10.50 -16.55
CA GLU A 381 5.59 9.85 -16.71
C GLU A 381 6.55 10.21 -15.57
N ILE A 382 6.56 11.50 -15.19
CA ILE A 382 7.41 11.98 -14.09
C ILE A 382 6.95 11.40 -12.75
N ILE A 383 5.64 11.38 -12.50
CA ILE A 383 5.04 10.78 -11.30
C ILE A 383 5.36 9.29 -11.23
N LEU A 384 5.19 8.55 -12.33
CA LEU A 384 5.48 7.11 -12.40
C LEU A 384 6.95 6.82 -12.09
N MET A 385 7.86 7.52 -12.77
CA MET A 385 9.30 7.33 -12.59
C MET A 385 9.75 7.72 -11.17
N GLY A 386 9.18 8.80 -10.64
CA GLY A 386 9.38 9.24 -9.25
C GLY A 386 8.88 8.20 -8.24
N THR A 387 7.67 7.68 -8.45
CA THR A 387 7.06 6.68 -7.57
C THR A 387 7.87 5.41 -7.56
N TYR A 388 8.25 4.93 -8.75
CA TYR A 388 9.06 3.74 -8.90
C TYR A 388 10.40 3.88 -8.17
N ALA A 389 11.13 4.99 -8.35
CA ALA A 389 12.40 5.21 -7.67
C ALA A 389 12.26 5.21 -6.13
N VAL A 390 11.23 5.88 -5.60
CA VAL A 390 10.98 5.94 -4.16
C VAL A 390 10.58 4.56 -3.60
N VAL A 391 9.69 3.83 -4.29
CA VAL A 391 9.23 2.50 -3.86
C VAL A 391 10.38 1.49 -3.91
N VAL A 392 11.13 1.43 -5.02
CA VAL A 392 12.30 0.55 -5.17
C VAL A 392 13.34 0.82 -4.09
N PHE A 393 13.68 2.10 -3.86
CA PHE A 393 14.60 2.47 -2.79
C PHE A 393 14.07 2.02 -1.43
N SER A 394 12.78 2.23 -1.18
CA SER A 394 12.16 1.86 0.08
C SER A 394 12.25 0.35 0.32
N VAL A 395 11.75 -0.46 -0.62
CA VAL A 395 11.70 -1.91 -0.47
C VAL A 395 13.10 -2.53 -0.40
N LEU A 396 14.00 -2.18 -1.33
CA LEU A 396 15.32 -2.79 -1.41
C LEU A 396 16.28 -2.23 -0.36
N VAL A 397 16.37 -0.89 -0.22
CA VAL A 397 17.35 -0.28 0.68
C VAL A 397 16.80 -0.24 2.10
N GLN A 398 15.65 0.40 2.33
CA GLN A 398 15.12 0.47 3.71
C GLN A 398 14.73 -0.90 4.22
N GLY A 399 14.11 -1.76 3.40
CA GLY A 399 13.71 -3.11 3.80
C GLY A 399 14.90 -3.97 4.25
N LEU A 400 15.97 -4.05 3.45
CA LEU A 400 17.15 -4.85 3.81
C LEU A 400 17.94 -4.24 4.98
N THR A 401 17.91 -2.92 5.16
CA THR A 401 18.65 -2.23 6.25
C THR A 401 17.83 -2.04 7.52
N LEU A 402 16.54 -2.35 7.53
CA LEU A 402 15.69 -2.20 8.71
C LEU A 402 16.09 -3.14 9.85
N LYS A 403 16.35 -4.42 9.52
CA LYS A 403 16.78 -5.42 10.52
C LYS A 403 18.06 -5.02 11.28
N PRO A 404 19.18 -4.64 10.63
CA PRO A 404 20.37 -4.20 11.36
C PRO A 404 20.13 -2.88 12.12
N LEU A 405 19.29 -1.99 11.61
CA LEU A 405 18.92 -0.76 12.31
C LEU A 405 18.16 -1.05 13.62
N LEU A 406 17.20 -1.97 13.59
CA LEU A 406 16.48 -2.42 14.77
C LEU A 406 17.44 -3.04 15.79
N GLN A 407 18.34 -3.92 15.35
CA GLN A 407 19.34 -4.53 16.23
C GLN A 407 20.26 -3.51 16.89
N LYS A 408 20.58 -2.40 16.22
CA LYS A 408 21.45 -1.34 16.75
C LYS A 408 20.77 -0.41 17.75
N TYR A 409 19.54 -0.01 17.49
CA TYR A 409 18.84 1.00 18.31
C TYR A 409 17.92 0.40 19.37
N TRP A 410 17.74 -0.92 19.38
CA TRP A 410 16.84 -1.60 20.30
C TRP A 410 17.51 -2.61 21.24
N ARG A 411 18.67 -3.18 20.89
CA ARG A 411 19.39 -4.07 21.81
C ARG A 411 20.10 -3.31 22.91
#